data_AF-A0A932AU08-F1
#
_entry.id   AF-A0A932AU08-F1
#
_cell.length_a   1.000
_cell.length_b   1.000
_cell.length_c   1.000
_cell.angle_alpha   90.00
_cell.angle_beta   90.00
_cell.angle_gamma   90.00
#
_symmetry.space_group_name_H-M   'P 1'
#
loop_
_entity.id
_entity.type
_entity.pdbx_description
1 polymer ?
#
loop_
_entity_poly.entity_id
_entity_poly.type
_entity_poly.pdbx_seq_one_letter_code
_entity_poly.pdbx_strand_id
1 'polypeptide(L)' 'MSNARKPIESKPARMGALARLPVFLALEGKRVVLVGFGPAAEWKRELLEA' A
#
# COMPACT_ATOMS: atom_id res chain seq x y z
N MET A 1 -21.42 30.88 -17.47
CA MET A 1 -20.31 30.74 -16.50
C MET A 1 -20.24 29.28 -16.10
N SER A 2 -19.20 28.54 -16.51
CA SER A 2 -19.06 27.13 -16.17
C SER A 2 -18.60 27.00 -14.71
N ASN A 3 -19.47 26.50 -13.84
CA ASN A 3 -19.08 26.07 -12.50
C ASN A 3 -18.31 24.75 -12.63
N ALA A 4 -17.00 24.83 -12.86
CA ALA A 4 -16.13 23.67 -12.82
C ALA A 4 -16.06 23.17 -11.37
N ARG A 5 -16.72 22.04 -11.08
CA ARG A 5 -16.58 21.35 -9.79
C ARG A 5 -15.12 20.94 -9.63
N LYS A 6 -14.46 21.39 -8.57
CA LYS A 6 -13.12 20.91 -8.19
C LYS A 6 -13.24 19.43 -7.76
N PRO A 7 -12.49 18.50 -8.37
CA PRO A 7 -12.45 17.11 -7.91
C PRO A 7 -12.04 17.08 -6.43
N ILE A 8 -12.79 16.32 -5.62
CA ILE A 8 -12.33 15.95 -4.28
C ILE A 8 -11.24 14.91 -4.44
N GLU A 9 -10.08 15.19 -3.85
CA GLU A 9 -9.00 14.24 -3.76
C GLU A 9 -9.39 13.18 -2.73
N SER A 10 -9.70 11.96 -3.18
CA SER A 10 -9.88 10.84 -2.26
C SER A 10 -8.50 10.40 -1.80
N LYS A 11 -8.28 10.33 -0.48
CA LYS A 11 -7.09 9.66 0.05
C LYS A 11 -7.08 8.23 -0.52
N PRO A 12 -5.93 7.74 -1.04
CA PRO A 12 -5.85 6.36 -1.46
C PRO A 12 -6.23 5.49 -0.26
N ALA A 13 -7.11 4.52 -0.48
CA ALA A 13 -7.38 3.52 0.53
C ALA A 13 -6.05 2.85 0.88
N ARG A 14 -5.84 2.56 2.18
CA ARG A 14 -4.71 1.70 2.57
C ARG A 14 -4.76 0.40 1.76
N MET A 15 -3.60 -0.20 1.52
CA MET A 15 -3.52 -1.48 0.82
C MET A 15 -4.50 -2.50 1.42
N GLY A 16 -5.41 -3.03 0.60
CA GLY A 16 -6.29 -4.14 0.97
C GLY A 16 -5.64 -5.49 0.68
N ALA A 17 -6.36 -6.58 0.92
CA ALA A 17 -5.87 -7.93 0.64
C ALA A 17 -5.43 -8.09 -0.82
N LEU A 18 -4.16 -8.47 -1.02
CA LEU A 18 -3.60 -8.69 -2.35
C LEU A 18 -3.82 -10.14 -2.82
N ALA A 19 -4.09 -10.31 -4.11
CA ALA A 19 -4.12 -11.64 -4.72
C ALA A 19 -2.73 -12.30 -4.62
N ARG A 20 -2.69 -13.58 -4.22
CA ARG A 20 -1.45 -14.33 -4.03
C ARG A 20 -1.33 -15.48 -5.02
N LEU A 21 -0.39 -15.37 -5.95
CA LEU A 21 0.03 -16.48 -6.81
C LEU A 21 0.91 -17.48 -6.04
N PRO A 22 1.00 -18.75 -6.46
CA PRO A 22 1.82 -19.77 -5.79
C PRO A 22 3.31 -19.43 -5.66
N VAL A 23 3.81 -18.54 -6.52
CA VAL A 23 5.21 -18.07 -6.51
C VAL A 23 5.48 -16.97 -5.47
N PHE A 24 4.44 -16.38 -4.88
CA PHE A 24 4.58 -15.32 -3.88
C PHE A 24 4.59 -15.88 -2.46
N LEU A 25 5.60 -15.46 -1.69
CA LEU A 25 5.72 -15.76 -0.27
C LEU A 25 4.73 -14.90 0.54
N ALA A 26 3.78 -15.56 1.21
CA ALA A 26 2.90 -14.89 2.18
C ALA A 26 3.69 -14.49 3.44
N LEU A 27 3.48 -13.27 3.92
CA LEU A 27 4.09 -12.75 5.15
C LEU A 27 3.19 -12.84 6.39
N GLU A 28 1.93 -13.25 6.21
CA GLU A 28 0.96 -13.49 7.29
C GLU A 28 1.58 -14.35 8.41
N GLY A 29 1.58 -13.82 9.65
CA GLY A 29 2.12 -14.50 10.83
C GLY A 29 3.64 -14.70 10.83
N LYS A 30 4.39 -14.06 9.92
CA LYS A 30 5.86 -14.15 9.85
C LYS A 30 6.52 -12.90 10.41
N ARG A 31 7.70 -13.08 11.00
CA ARG A 31 8.56 -11.98 11.42
C ARG A 31 9.32 -11.44 10.21
N VAL A 32 9.29 -10.13 10.02
CA VAL A 32 9.93 -9.44 8.88
C VAL A 32 10.82 -8.32 9.41
N VAL A 33 11.99 -8.16 8.80
CA VAL A 33 12.88 -7.01 9.03
C VAL A 33 12.90 -6.18 7.76
N LEU A 34 12.52 -4.90 7.86
CA LEU A 34 12.58 -3.94 6.76
C LEU A 34 13.76 -2.98 7.00
N VAL A 35 14.65 -2.84 6.00
CA VAL A 35 15.78 -1.91 6.05
C VAL A 35 15.76 -1.06 4.79
N GLY A 36 15.92 0.25 4.96
CA GLY A 36 15.94 1.24 3.88
C GLY A 36 15.16 2.50 4.26
N PHE A 37 15.18 3.48 3.37
CA PHE A 37 14.47 4.74 3.52
C PHE A 37 13.84 5.18 2.20
N GLY A 38 12.98 6.20 2.26
CA GLY A 38 12.33 6.79 1.09
C GLY A 38 11.07 6.03 0.63
N PRO A 39 10.46 6.47 -0.48
CA PRO A 39 9.12 6.04 -0.88
C PRO A 39 8.96 4.51 -1.04
N ALA A 40 9.99 3.83 -1.54
CA ALA A 40 9.96 2.37 -1.71
C ALA A 40 9.96 1.61 -0.38
N ALA A 41 10.59 2.15 0.67
CA ALA A 41 10.56 1.57 2.00
C ALA A 41 9.20 1.80 2.67
N GLU A 42 8.66 3.01 2.57
CA GLU A 42 7.33 3.33 3.13
C GLU A 42 6.21 2.49 2.48
N TRP A 43 6.25 2.27 1.17
CA TRP A 43 5.31 1.37 0.50
C TRP A 43 5.37 -0.06 1.06
N LYS A 44 6.59 -0.60 1.27
CA LYS A 44 6.76 -1.95 1.83
C LYS A 44 6.35 -2.01 3.29
N ARG A 45 6.54 -0.93 4.05
CA ARG A 45 6.02 -0.79 5.40
C ARG A 45 4.50 -0.85 5.40
N GLU A 46 3.83 -0.13 4.50
CA GLU A 46 2.38 -0.17 4.38
C GLU A 46 1.87 -1.59 4.10
N LEU A 47 2.54 -2.34 3.20
CA LEU A 47 2.25 -3.75 2.93
C LEU A 47 2.40 -4.65 4.17
N LEU A 48 3.29 -4.33 5.09
CA LEU A 48 3.51 -5.10 6.33
C LEU A 48 2.54 -4.75 7.45
N GLU A 49 1.92 -3.57 7.39
CA GLU A 49 0.93 -3.10 8.38
C GLU A 49 -0.52 -3.42 7.99
N ALA A 50 -0.77 -3.78 6.73
CA ALA A 50 -2.07 -4.16 6.18
C ALA A 50 -2.44 -5.60 6.53
#